data_AF-A0A7Y0G323-F1
#
_entry.id   AF-A0A7Y0G323-F1
#
_cell.length_a   1.000
_cell.length_b   1.000
_cell.length_c   1.000
_cell.angle_alpha   90.00
_cell.angle_beta   90.00
_cell.angle_gamma   90.00
#
_symmetry.space_group_name_H-M   'P 1'
#
loop_
_entity.id
_entity.type
_entity.pdbx_description
1 polymer ?
#
loop_
_entity_poly.entity_id
_entity_poly.type
_entity_poly.pdbx_seq_one_letter_code
_entity_poly.pdbx_strand_id
1 'polypeptide(L)'
;MRIRTAAAVAVLAVALVGCGTDSDRHRPTTVEIPSPTHARTPPATGTAHTGTGAGNAGIPPEPTGARRDAVLAAIRDVNAGLAHDEEKAIDAARSQCAALDGGAAEPDRSAVRRFSYDGVTLTRDDGSHLNIGLRRTLCPES
;
A
#
# COMPACT_ATOMS: atom_id res chain seq x y z
N MET A 1 -12.48 28.93 -43.04
CA MET A 1 -13.36 27.81 -43.45
C MET A 1 -13.72 27.01 -42.21
N ARG A 2 -15.01 26.73 -42.02
CA ARG A 2 -15.61 26.01 -40.89
C ARG A 2 -15.97 24.59 -41.32
N ILE A 3 -15.71 23.57 -40.52
CA ILE A 3 -16.36 22.24 -40.57
C ILE A 3 -16.33 21.72 -39.12
N ARG A 4 -17.39 21.81 -38.29
CA ARG A 4 -18.69 21.09 -38.21
C ARG A 4 -18.63 19.61 -37.76
N THR A 5 -18.89 19.42 -36.46
CA THR A 5 -19.82 18.44 -35.81
C THR A 5 -19.68 16.93 -35.99
N ALA A 6 -19.64 16.19 -34.87
CA ALA A 6 -20.70 15.22 -34.49
C ALA A 6 -20.56 14.79 -33.02
N ALA A 7 -21.68 14.87 -32.28
CA ALA A 7 -21.86 14.39 -30.91
C ALA A 7 -22.39 12.95 -30.93
N ALA A 8 -22.03 12.15 -29.93
CA ALA A 8 -22.73 10.90 -29.62
C ALA A 8 -23.01 10.86 -28.11
N VAL A 9 -24.29 10.95 -27.76
CA VAL A 9 -24.85 10.76 -26.42
C VAL A 9 -25.24 9.28 -26.31
N ALA A 10 -24.77 8.57 -25.30
CA ALA A 10 -25.27 7.24 -24.93
C ALA A 10 -25.81 7.30 -23.49
N VAL A 11 -27.10 6.95 -23.36
CA VAL A 11 -27.94 7.08 -22.16
C VAL A 11 -27.77 5.87 -21.22
N LEU A 12 -27.86 6.14 -19.92
CA LEU A 12 -27.79 5.22 -18.78
C LEU A 12 -28.82 4.08 -18.79
N ALA A 13 -28.44 2.94 -18.21
CA ALA A 13 -29.37 2.03 -17.53
C ALA A 13 -28.85 1.73 -16.11
N VAL A 14 -29.63 2.18 -15.11
CA VAL A 14 -29.46 1.92 -13.68
C VAL A 14 -30.25 0.66 -13.33
N ALA A 15 -29.64 -0.27 -12.59
CA ALA A 15 -30.36 -1.29 -11.85
C ALA A 15 -29.90 -1.26 -10.38
N LEU A 16 -30.71 -0.60 -9.54
CA LEU A 16 -30.62 -0.64 -8.08
C LEU A 16 -31.36 -1.90 -7.60
N VAL A 17 -30.65 -2.85 -7.01
CA VAL A 17 -31.26 -3.97 -6.27
C VAL A 17 -31.18 -3.68 -4.78
N GLY A 18 -32.37 -3.45 -4.20
CA GLY A 18 -32.84 -4.20 -3.02
C GLY A 18 -32.37 -3.75 -1.64
N CYS A 19 -33.27 -3.06 -0.94
CA CYS A 19 -33.25 -2.79 0.51
C CYS A 19 -33.10 -4.04 1.39
N GLY A 20 -32.38 -3.86 2.49
CA GLY A 20 -32.61 -4.55 3.76
C GLY A 20 -32.46 -3.54 4.90
N THR A 21 -33.57 -2.90 5.26
CA THR A 21 -33.68 -2.05 6.46
C THR A 21 -33.98 -2.95 7.65
N ASP A 22 -33.20 -2.83 8.72
CA ASP A 22 -33.77 -2.89 10.07
C ASP A 22 -32.93 -2.01 11.00
N SER A 23 -33.59 -1.07 11.67
CA SER A 23 -33.01 -0.18 12.68
C SER A 23 -33.78 -0.43 13.96
N ASP A 24 -33.10 -0.98 14.97
CA ASP A 24 -33.62 -0.99 16.33
C ASP A 24 -32.63 -0.39 17.34
N ARG A 25 -33.25 0.20 18.36
CA ARG A 25 -32.79 1.37 19.11
C ARG A 25 -31.91 1.03 20.31
N HIS A 26 -30.93 1.91 20.51
CA HIS A 26 -30.58 2.60 21.76
C HIS A 26 -30.81 1.88 23.11
N ARG A 27 -29.72 1.67 23.86
CA ARG A 27 -29.72 1.88 25.32
C ARG A 27 -28.43 2.61 25.75
N PRO A 28 -28.55 3.75 26.46
CA PRO A 28 -27.41 4.47 27.01
C PRO A 28 -27.10 3.92 28.40
N THR A 29 -25.82 3.68 28.70
CA THR A 29 -25.35 3.61 30.08
C THR A 29 -23.93 4.14 30.18
N THR A 30 -23.87 5.32 30.80
CA THR A 30 -22.90 5.68 31.84
C THR A 30 -21.48 6.04 31.42
N VAL A 31 -21.22 7.34 31.60
CA VAL A 31 -19.92 7.99 31.73
C VAL A 31 -19.04 7.24 32.74
N GLU A 32 -17.84 6.87 32.32
CA GLU A 32 -16.70 6.81 33.26
C GLU A 32 -15.43 7.27 32.53
N ILE A 33 -14.99 8.48 32.87
CA ILE A 33 -13.66 8.99 32.55
C ILE A 33 -12.75 8.57 33.71
N PRO A 34 -11.65 7.87 33.44
CA PRO A 34 -10.44 8.04 34.24
C PRO A 34 -9.34 8.73 33.42
N SER A 35 -8.86 9.83 33.99
CA SER A 35 -7.74 10.67 33.57
C SER A 35 -6.37 9.95 33.67
N PRO A 36 -5.28 10.56 33.17
CA PRO A 36 -4.11 9.87 32.64
C PRO A 36 -3.16 9.37 33.74
N THR A 37 -2.58 8.18 33.55
CA THR A 37 -1.44 7.73 34.34
C THR A 37 -0.23 7.58 33.42
N HIS A 38 0.72 8.50 33.57
CA HIS A 38 2.10 8.31 33.17
C HIS A 38 2.67 7.07 33.87
N ALA A 39 3.10 6.08 33.09
CA ALA A 39 4.04 5.06 33.57
C ALA A 39 5.29 5.12 32.67
N ARG A 40 6.35 5.74 33.20
CA ARG A 40 7.74 5.55 32.75
C ARG A 40 8.23 4.22 33.29
N THR A 41 8.77 3.33 32.46
CA THR A 41 9.97 2.48 32.73
C THR A 41 10.41 1.71 31.46
N PRO A 42 11.63 1.15 31.34
CA PRO A 42 12.66 1.66 30.41
C PRO A 42 13.21 0.56 29.45
N PRO A 43 14.44 0.66 28.93
CA PRO A 43 14.74 0.39 27.51
C PRO A 43 14.74 -1.10 27.14
N ALA A 44 14.23 -1.43 25.95
CA ALA A 44 14.43 -2.75 25.35
C ALA A 44 15.32 -2.59 24.12
N THR A 45 16.62 -2.72 24.39
CA THR A 45 17.61 -3.47 23.62
C THR A 45 17.36 -3.59 22.12
N GLY A 46 18.22 -2.93 21.34
CA GLY A 46 18.37 -3.23 19.92
C GLY A 46 18.70 -4.70 19.72
N THR A 47 17.74 -5.44 19.18
CA THR A 47 17.97 -6.77 18.65
C THR A 47 18.13 -6.64 17.14
N ALA A 48 19.38 -6.45 16.73
CA ALA A 48 19.81 -6.84 15.40
C ALA A 48 19.81 -8.38 15.36
N HIS A 49 18.78 -8.97 14.78
CA HIS A 49 18.73 -10.39 14.38
C HIS A 49 17.46 -10.57 13.53
N THR A 50 17.40 -11.18 12.36
CA THR A 50 18.35 -11.83 11.44
C THR A 50 17.50 -12.13 10.21
N GLY A 51 18.12 -12.24 9.03
CA GLY A 51 17.45 -12.91 7.91
C GLY A 51 17.04 -14.33 8.30
N THR A 52 15.78 -14.66 8.05
CA THR A 52 15.22 -16.01 7.91
C THR A 52 14.13 -15.80 6.87
N GLY A 53 14.30 -16.20 5.61
CA GLY A 53 14.65 -17.55 5.19
C GLY A 53 13.35 -18.35 5.13
N ALA A 54 12.77 -18.42 3.92
CA ALA A 54 11.70 -19.29 3.42
C ALA A 54 10.60 -19.78 4.39
N GLY A 55 9.36 -19.41 4.09
CA GLY A 55 8.18 -20.18 4.54
C GLY A 55 7.14 -19.36 5.28
N ASN A 56 6.52 -18.41 4.57
CA ASN A 56 5.09 -18.08 4.60
C ASN A 56 4.92 -16.97 3.57
N ALA A 57 3.96 -17.08 2.65
CA ALA A 57 3.59 -16.02 1.72
C ALA A 57 2.89 -14.88 2.48
N GLY A 58 3.64 -14.25 3.39
CA GLY A 58 3.18 -13.22 4.31
C GLY A 58 3.71 -11.86 3.92
N ILE A 59 3.02 -10.83 4.35
CA ILE A 59 3.48 -9.45 4.19
C ILE A 59 4.72 -9.26 5.09
N PRO A 60 5.87 -8.80 4.56
CA PRO A 60 7.05 -8.54 5.37
C PRO A 60 6.74 -7.53 6.48
N PRO A 61 7.46 -7.58 7.63
CA PRO A 61 7.30 -6.58 8.67
C PRO A 61 7.58 -5.18 8.13
N GLU A 62 7.00 -4.17 8.76
CA GLU A 62 7.23 -2.79 8.35
C GLU A 62 8.71 -2.41 8.53
N PRO A 63 9.38 -1.89 7.49
CA PRO A 63 10.76 -1.46 7.59
C PRO A 63 10.88 -0.21 8.46
N THR A 64 11.95 -0.12 9.25
CA THR A 64 12.26 1.03 10.11
C THR A 64 13.69 1.52 9.89
N GLY A 65 13.97 2.75 10.31
CA GLY A 65 15.30 3.38 10.21
C GLY A 65 15.90 3.30 8.81
N ALA A 66 17.18 2.95 8.71
CA ALA A 66 17.91 2.91 7.43
C ALA A 66 17.28 1.99 6.37
N ARG A 67 16.56 0.93 6.78
CA ARG A 67 15.86 0.07 5.82
C ARG A 67 14.66 0.80 5.21
N ARG A 68 13.92 1.55 6.02
CA ARG A 68 12.79 2.37 5.54
C ARG A 68 13.29 3.41 4.54
N ASP A 69 14.39 4.09 4.85
CA ASP A 69 15.00 5.08 3.97
C ASP A 69 15.45 4.47 2.65
N ALA A 70 16.05 3.27 2.67
CA ALA A 70 16.47 2.55 1.48
C ALA A 70 15.29 2.17 0.58
N VAL A 71 14.18 1.71 1.16
CA VAL A 71 12.96 1.39 0.41
C VAL A 71 12.38 2.64 -0.24
N LEU A 72 12.24 3.73 0.51
CA LEU A 72 11.73 4.99 -0.01
C LEU A 72 12.66 5.58 -1.08
N ALA A 73 13.98 5.43 -0.94
CA ALA A 73 14.94 5.82 -1.97
C ALA A 73 14.75 4.99 -3.26
N ALA A 74 14.59 3.67 -3.16
CA ALA A 74 14.32 2.82 -4.31
C ALA A 74 13.00 3.16 -5.02
N ILE A 75 11.97 3.54 -4.26
CA ILE A 75 10.68 3.99 -4.83
C ILE A 75 10.84 5.34 -5.54
N ARG A 76 11.55 6.29 -4.93
CA ARG A 76 11.80 7.62 -5.51
C ARG A 76 12.66 7.60 -6.77
N ASP A 77 13.57 6.62 -6.89
CA ASP A 77 14.41 6.42 -8.07
C ASP A 77 13.57 6.14 -9.32
N VAL A 78 12.44 5.43 -9.16
CA VAL A 78 11.49 5.20 -10.26
C VAL A 78 10.65 6.44 -10.51
N ASN A 79 10.02 6.98 -9.47
CA ASN A 79 9.26 8.21 -9.58
C ASN A 79 9.14 8.88 -8.21
N ALA A 80 9.67 10.11 -8.11
CA ALA A 80 9.69 10.87 -6.86
C ALA A 80 8.29 11.12 -6.27
N GLY A 81 7.25 11.20 -7.11
CA GLY A 81 5.87 11.38 -6.70
C GLY A 81 5.29 10.18 -5.96
N LEU A 82 5.89 9.00 -6.04
CA LEU A 82 5.41 7.82 -5.34
C LEU A 82 5.61 7.90 -3.83
N ALA A 83 6.65 8.58 -3.37
CA ALA A 83 6.97 8.69 -1.94
C ALA A 83 6.45 10.00 -1.30
N HIS A 84 5.47 10.68 -1.91
CA HIS A 84 4.86 11.86 -1.29
C HIS A 84 4.05 11.49 -0.04
N ASP A 85 3.43 10.30 -0.05
CA ASP A 85 2.88 9.62 1.11
C ASP A 85 3.77 8.42 1.42
N GLU A 86 4.72 8.61 2.33
CA GLU A 86 5.73 7.60 2.65
C GLU A 86 5.12 6.35 3.28
N GLU A 87 4.09 6.47 4.13
CA GLU A 87 3.44 5.31 4.75
C GLU A 87 2.74 4.46 3.69
N LYS A 88 1.99 5.10 2.79
CA LYS A 88 1.33 4.40 1.68
C LYS A 88 2.34 3.74 0.74
N ALA A 89 3.46 4.40 0.48
CA ALA A 89 4.54 3.86 -0.34
C ALA A 89 5.16 2.60 0.32
N ILE A 90 5.37 2.63 1.64
CA ILE A 90 5.86 1.48 2.41
C ILE A 90 4.84 0.34 2.40
N ASP A 91 3.56 0.61 2.61
CA ASP A 91 2.53 -0.44 2.59
C ASP A 91 2.35 -1.06 1.21
N ALA A 92 2.39 -0.25 0.15
CA ALA A 92 2.40 -0.73 -1.22
C ALA A 92 3.62 -1.62 -1.50
N ALA A 93 4.80 -1.23 -1.01
CA ALA A 93 6.03 -2.00 -1.14
C ALA A 93 5.95 -3.35 -0.42
N ARG A 94 5.43 -3.38 0.80
CA ARG A 94 5.24 -4.61 1.57
C ARG A 94 4.24 -5.54 0.89
N SER A 95 3.12 -5.00 0.41
CA SER A 95 2.11 -5.77 -0.35
C SER A 95 2.70 -6.34 -1.65
N GLN A 96 3.53 -5.56 -2.35
CA GLN A 96 4.18 -6.00 -3.57
C GLN A 96 5.23 -7.08 -3.29
N CYS A 97 6.01 -6.97 -2.21
CA CYS A 97 6.93 -8.02 -1.79
C CYS A 97 6.22 -9.34 -1.48
N ALA A 98 5.06 -9.31 -0.80
CA ALA A 98 4.26 -10.51 -0.59
C ALA A 98 3.81 -11.15 -1.92
N ALA A 99 3.50 -10.33 -2.93
CA ALA A 99 3.14 -10.83 -4.26
C ALA A 99 4.36 -11.44 -5.00
N LEU A 100 5.54 -10.83 -4.86
CA LEU A 100 6.80 -11.33 -5.44
C LEU A 100 7.19 -12.68 -4.82
N ASP A 101 7.15 -12.78 -3.49
CA ASP A 101 7.45 -14.02 -2.75
C ASP A 101 6.38 -15.10 -2.95
N GLY A 102 5.13 -14.69 -3.19
CA GLY A 102 4.00 -15.57 -3.50
C GLY A 102 3.94 -16.04 -4.96
N GLY A 103 4.91 -15.68 -5.81
CA GLY A 103 4.96 -16.13 -7.21
C GLY A 103 3.89 -15.51 -8.10
N ALA A 104 3.59 -14.22 -7.93
CA ALA A 104 2.60 -13.52 -8.76
C ALA A 104 2.91 -13.66 -10.27
N ALA A 105 1.89 -13.98 -11.07
CA ALA A 105 2.04 -14.21 -12.51
C ALA A 105 2.42 -12.95 -13.32
N GLU A 106 2.00 -11.76 -12.86
CA GLU A 106 2.34 -10.47 -13.48
C GLU A 106 2.79 -9.47 -12.40
N PRO A 107 4.01 -9.59 -11.86
CA PRO A 107 4.45 -8.76 -10.75
C PRO A 107 4.60 -7.29 -11.16
N ASP A 108 5.04 -6.99 -12.39
CA ASP A 108 5.21 -5.60 -12.86
C ASP A 108 3.86 -4.90 -12.99
N ARG A 109 2.86 -5.58 -13.55
CA ARG A 109 1.49 -5.05 -13.67
C ARG A 109 0.83 -4.88 -12.31
N SER A 110 1.19 -5.73 -11.37
CA SER A 110 0.77 -5.65 -9.97
C SER A 110 1.38 -4.45 -9.27
N ALA A 111 2.65 -4.14 -9.52
CA ALA A 111 3.31 -2.93 -9.03
C ALA A 111 2.64 -1.68 -9.61
N VAL A 112 2.41 -1.62 -10.92
CA VAL A 112 1.71 -0.48 -11.55
C VAL A 112 0.37 -0.19 -10.87
N ARG A 113 -0.45 -1.22 -10.62
CA ARG A 113 -1.75 -1.05 -9.97
C ARG A 113 -1.66 -0.56 -8.52
N ARG A 114 -0.62 -0.97 -7.79
CA ARG A 114 -0.43 -0.57 -6.37
C ARG A 114 0.16 0.81 -6.21
N PHE A 115 1.04 1.21 -7.12
CA PHE A 115 1.79 2.46 -7.03
C PHE A 115 1.23 3.58 -7.92
N SER A 116 0.31 3.29 -8.84
CA SER A 116 -0.41 4.33 -9.57
C SER A 116 -1.54 4.89 -8.70
N TYR A 117 -1.22 5.87 -7.86
CA TYR A 117 -2.15 6.56 -6.99
C TYR A 117 -1.88 8.07 -6.95
N ASP A 118 -2.86 8.83 -6.44
CA ASP A 118 -2.76 10.27 -6.19
C ASP A 118 -2.25 11.08 -7.40
N GLY A 119 -2.71 10.68 -8.59
CA GLY A 119 -2.37 11.33 -9.86
C GLY A 119 -1.08 10.82 -10.50
N VAL A 120 -0.31 9.95 -9.85
CA VAL A 120 0.83 9.26 -10.46
C VAL A 120 0.33 8.09 -11.30
N THR A 121 0.76 8.02 -12.56
CA THR A 121 0.50 6.89 -13.46
C THR A 121 1.82 6.26 -13.84
N LEU A 122 1.95 4.95 -13.59
CA LEU A 122 3.16 4.19 -13.91
C LEU A 122 3.00 3.34 -15.15
N THR A 123 4.11 3.13 -15.84
CA THR A 123 4.25 2.18 -16.96
C THR A 123 4.64 0.79 -16.45
N ARG A 124 4.56 -0.24 -17.31
CA ARG A 124 5.05 -1.59 -16.94
C ARG A 124 6.55 -1.59 -16.65
N ASP A 125 7.32 -0.75 -17.34
CA ASP A 125 8.77 -0.63 -17.13
C ASP A 125 9.05 -0.06 -15.73
N ASP A 126 8.32 0.98 -15.33
CA ASP A 126 8.38 1.51 -13.95
C ASP A 126 8.02 0.43 -12.92
N GLY A 127 7.00 -0.36 -13.20
CA GLY A 127 6.61 -1.50 -12.36
C GLY A 127 7.72 -2.54 -12.21
N SER A 128 8.48 -2.80 -13.27
CA SER A 128 9.65 -3.69 -13.24
C SER A 128 10.80 -3.10 -12.43
N HIS A 129 11.11 -1.80 -12.64
CA HIS A 129 12.13 -1.11 -11.86
C HIS A 129 11.78 -1.07 -10.36
N LEU A 130 10.51 -0.89 -10.01
CA LEU A 130 10.03 -1.01 -8.63
C LEU A 130 10.31 -2.40 -8.07
N ASN A 131 9.97 -3.47 -8.81
CA ASN A 131 10.24 -4.84 -8.36
C ASN A 131 11.72 -5.09 -8.09
N ILE A 132 12.61 -4.61 -8.98
CA ILE A 132 14.06 -4.69 -8.81
C ILE A 132 14.51 -3.92 -7.55
N GLY A 133 14.01 -2.71 -7.35
CA GLY A 133 14.31 -1.89 -6.17
C GLY A 133 13.88 -2.56 -4.87
N LEU A 134 12.69 -3.16 -4.85
CA LEU A 134 12.16 -3.88 -3.69
C LEU A 134 12.93 -5.16 -3.40
N ARG A 135 13.34 -5.92 -4.43
CA ARG A 135 14.22 -7.09 -4.28
C ARG A 135 15.59 -6.73 -3.69
N ARG A 136 16.09 -5.52 -3.92
CA ARG A 136 17.38 -5.08 -3.34
C ARG A 136 17.28 -4.58 -1.90
N THR A 137 16.07 -4.28 -1.42
CA THR A 137 15.88 -3.54 -0.17
C THR A 137 14.99 -4.28 0.84
N LEU A 138 13.74 -4.56 0.47
CA LEU A 138 12.69 -5.03 1.37
C LEU A 138 12.50 -6.55 1.34
N CYS A 139 12.59 -7.17 0.17
CA CYS A 139 12.34 -8.61 -0.02
C CYS A 139 13.37 -9.27 -0.95
N PRO A 140 14.63 -9.43 -0.52
CA PRO A 140 15.65 -10.12 -1.31
C PRO A 140 15.29 -11.58 -1.58
N GLU A 141 15.62 -12.07 -2.77
CA GLU A 141 15.49 -13.49 -3.10
C GLU A 141 16.47 -14.29 -2.25
N SER A 142 16.01 -15.42 -1.72
CA SER A 142 16.77 -16.30 -0.81
C SER A 142 17.72 -17.23 -1.56
#